data_AF-A0A7X0LSV1-F1
#
_entry.id   AF-A0A7X0LSV1-F1
#
_cell.length_a   1.000
_cell.length_b   1.000
_cell.length_c   1.000
_cell.angle_alpha   90.00
_cell.angle_beta   90.00
_cell.angle_gamma   90.00
#
_symmetry.space_group_name_H-M   'P 1'
#
loop_
_entity.id
_entity.type
_entity.pdbx_description
1 polymer ?
#
loop_
_entity_poly.entity_id
_entity_poly.type
_entity_poly.pdbx_seq_one_letter_code
_entity_poly.pdbx_strand_id
1 'polypeptide(L)'
;MRPLPDPPPPGPDGQRALDENARRLLAAVEDALAAPTSHRDDSPLPTVGPTPPVTQPGHPPMTQQQTDIGRTALYCGVATVPPGLVAALLMLASGHANPAVIGIVCAAPAALAVPIIALAKLLKGSQPAPDVQVRIHGDVRVDQRTVRTSNRGVWAKTNNKEN
;
A
#
# COMPACT_ATOMS: atom_id res chain seq x y z
N MET A 1 57.17 26.18 49.41
CA MET A 1 56.06 25.24 49.65
C MET A 1 56.61 24.07 50.45
N ARG A 2 56.11 23.79 51.66
CA ARG A 2 56.53 22.62 52.46
C ARG A 2 55.78 21.38 51.93
N PRO A 3 56.47 20.25 51.67
CA PRO A 3 55.79 19.01 51.33
C PRO A 3 55.01 18.50 52.55
N LEU A 4 53.80 17.98 52.30
CA LEU A 4 52.94 17.36 53.30
C LEU A 4 53.61 16.05 53.77
N PRO A 5 53.67 15.76 55.09
CA PRO A 5 54.24 14.50 55.55
C PRO A 5 53.41 13.32 55.05
N ASP A 6 54.09 12.27 54.58
CA ASP A 6 53.45 11.04 54.16
C ASP A 6 52.69 10.40 55.35
N PRO A 7 51.49 9.85 55.11
CA PRO A 7 50.75 9.16 56.15
C PRO A 7 51.56 7.95 56.65
N PRO A 8 51.57 7.69 57.97
CA PRO A 8 52.30 6.56 58.53
C PRO A 8 51.76 5.24 57.96
N PRO A 9 52.63 4.26 57.67
CA PRO A 9 52.18 2.96 57.19
C PRO A 9 51.25 2.32 58.22
N PRO A 10 50.20 1.59 57.80
CA PRO A 10 49.30 0.96 58.74
C PRO A 10 50.08 0.01 59.64
N GLY A 11 49.82 0.06 60.95
CA GLY A 11 50.32 -0.94 61.87
C GLY A 11 49.79 -2.34 61.51
N PRO A 12 50.38 -3.41 62.06
CA PRO A 12 50.00 -4.80 61.75
C PRO A 12 48.50 -5.09 61.93
N ASP A 13 47.84 -4.39 62.85
CA ASP A 13 46.39 -4.50 63.09
C ASP A 13 45.54 -3.80 62.00
N GLY A 14 46.05 -2.69 61.45
CA GLY A 14 45.43 -2.00 60.31
C GLY A 14 45.53 -2.81 59.02
N GLN A 15 46.65 -3.51 58.83
CA GLN A 15 46.84 -4.41 57.69
C GLN A 15 45.82 -5.57 57.69
N ARG A 16 45.57 -6.17 58.87
CA ARG A 16 44.58 -7.24 59.02
C ARG A 16 43.14 -6.78 58.76
N ALA A 17 42.78 -5.59 59.24
CA ALA A 17 41.46 -5.01 58.98
C ALA A 17 41.25 -4.68 57.50
N LEU A 18 42.30 -4.20 56.81
CA LEU A 18 42.28 -3.99 55.35
C LEU A 18 42.09 -5.31 54.60
N ASP A 19 42.80 -6.37 54.98
CA ASP A 19 42.65 -7.70 54.36
C ASP A 19 41.25 -8.28 54.54
N GLU A 20 40.64 -8.08 55.71
CA GLU A 20 39.29 -8.55 55.98
C GLU A 20 38.24 -7.77 55.17
N ASN A 21 38.39 -6.44 55.08
CA ASN A 21 37.53 -5.60 54.27
C ASN A 21 37.68 -5.92 52.77
N ALA A 22 38.89 -6.20 52.30
CA ALA A 22 39.14 -6.61 50.92
C ALA A 22 38.44 -7.94 50.59
N ARG A 23 38.48 -8.92 51.51
CA ARG A 23 37.75 -10.19 51.34
C ARG A 23 36.24 -10.00 51.31
N ARG A 24 35.69 -9.13 52.18
CA ARG A 24 34.25 -8.81 52.18
C ARG A 24 33.82 -8.13 50.88
N LEU A 25 34.65 -7.24 50.36
CA LEU A 25 34.36 -6.51 49.12
C LEU A 25 34.42 -7.44 47.90
N LEU A 26 35.40 -8.35 47.86
CA LEU A 26 35.48 -9.40 46.84
C LEU A 26 34.26 -10.31 46.87
N ALA A 27 33.86 -10.78 48.06
CA ALA A 27 32.67 -11.62 48.21
C ALA A 27 31.39 -10.90 47.76
N ALA A 28 31.24 -9.61 48.08
CA ALA A 28 30.10 -8.80 47.65
C ALA A 28 30.07 -8.55 46.14
N VAL A 29 31.23 -8.37 45.51
CA VAL A 29 31.34 -8.22 44.05
C VAL A 29 30.99 -9.53 43.35
N GLU A 30 31.46 -10.66 43.88
CA GLU A 30 31.18 -11.98 43.31
C GLU A 30 29.70 -12.36 43.41
N ASP A 31 29.05 -12.04 44.53
CA ASP A 31 27.59 -12.21 44.71
C ASP A 31 26.79 -11.31 43.76
N ALA A 32 27.22 -10.05 43.58
CA ALA A 32 26.60 -9.12 42.64
C ALA A 32 26.74 -9.55 41.17
N LEU A 33 27.86 -10.21 40.82
CA LEU A 33 28.10 -10.76 39.48
C LEU A 33 27.38 -12.10 39.25
N ALA A 34 27.09 -12.85 40.31
CA ALA A 34 26.35 -14.11 40.22
C ALA A 34 24.87 -13.89 39.86
N ALA A 35 24.31 -12.71 40.14
CA ALA A 35 22.97 -12.35 39.73
C ALA A 35 22.90 -12.13 38.19
N PRO A 36 22.08 -12.90 37.45
CA PRO A 36 21.95 -12.71 36.01
C PRO A 36 21.33 -11.32 35.71
N THR A 37 22.12 -10.43 35.15
CA THR A 37 21.74 -9.03 34.84
C THR A 37 20.95 -8.89 33.54
N SER A 38 20.79 -9.97 32.78
CA SER A 38 19.92 -9.97 31.60
C SER A 38 19.08 -11.24 31.57
N HIS A 39 17.79 -11.05 31.37
CA HIS A 39 16.85 -12.11 31.05
C HIS A 39 16.43 -11.90 29.59
N ARG A 40 16.79 -12.84 28.72
CA ARG A 40 16.29 -12.90 27.35
C ARG A 40 15.11 -13.86 27.35
N ASP A 41 13.94 -13.34 27.03
CA ASP A 41 12.77 -14.16 26.82
C ASP A 41 12.87 -14.82 25.44
N ASP A 42 13.09 -16.12 25.43
CA ASP A 42 13.15 -16.95 24.22
C ASP A 42 11.79 -17.59 23.89
N SER A 43 10.70 -17.14 24.54
CA SER A 43 9.37 -17.60 24.18
C SER A 43 9.07 -17.31 22.71
N PRO A 44 8.45 -18.26 21.99
CA PRO A 44 8.14 -18.08 20.58
C PRO A 44 7.18 -16.89 20.45
N LEU A 45 7.60 -15.85 19.72
CA LEU A 45 6.74 -14.72 19.46
C LEU A 45 5.49 -15.20 18.70
N PRO A 46 4.28 -14.76 19.10
CA PRO A 46 3.07 -15.08 18.37
C PRO A 46 3.16 -14.51 16.95
N THR A 47 2.73 -15.29 15.97
CA THR A 47 2.72 -14.88 14.55
C THR A 47 1.87 -13.63 14.30
N VAL A 48 0.86 -13.40 15.15
CA VAL A 48 -0.01 -12.23 15.11
C VAL A 48 -0.14 -11.68 16.53
N GLY A 49 0.29 -10.43 16.72
CA GLY A 49 0.13 -9.71 17.98
C GLY A 49 -1.21 -8.97 18.06
N PRO A 50 -1.63 -8.51 19.26
CA PRO A 50 -2.81 -7.68 19.43
C PRO A 50 -2.62 -6.25 18.90
N THR A 51 -1.42 -5.91 18.43
CA THR A 51 -1.10 -4.59 17.91
C THR A 51 -1.91 -4.36 16.63
N PRO A 52 -2.74 -3.31 16.57
CA PRO A 52 -3.52 -3.02 15.38
C PRO A 52 -2.56 -2.77 14.19
N PRO A 53 -2.99 -3.08 12.96
CA PRO A 53 -2.16 -2.87 11.77
C PRO A 53 -1.68 -1.42 11.72
N VAL A 54 -0.38 -1.21 11.94
CA VAL A 54 0.24 0.10 11.78
C VAL A 54 0.34 0.37 10.29
N THR A 55 -0.10 1.55 9.86
CA THR A 55 0.00 2.00 8.47
C THR A 55 1.49 2.02 8.08
N GLN A 56 1.89 1.06 7.25
CA GLN A 56 3.25 1.00 6.75
C GLN A 56 3.49 2.22 5.84
N PRO A 57 4.60 2.96 6.01
CA PRO A 57 5.04 3.94 5.03
C PRO A 57 5.27 3.21 3.70
N GLY A 58 4.42 3.45 2.70
CA GLY A 58 4.45 2.66 1.48
C GLY A 58 3.26 2.92 0.56
N HIS A 59 3.09 2.03 -0.41
CA HIS A 59 1.97 2.10 -1.33
C HIS A 59 0.65 1.98 -0.55
N PRO A 60 -0.35 2.82 -0.84
CA PRO A 60 -1.64 2.75 -0.18
C PRO A 60 -2.23 1.34 -0.32
N PRO A 61 -3.00 0.87 0.68
CA PRO A 61 -3.69 -0.41 0.58
C PRO A 61 -4.47 -0.46 -0.72
N MET A 62 -4.22 -1.51 -1.51
CA MET A 62 -4.72 -1.65 -2.87
C MET A 62 -6.23 -1.48 -2.89
N THR A 63 -6.69 -0.50 -3.67
CA THR A 63 -8.13 -0.18 -3.69
C THR A 63 -8.91 -1.31 -4.37
N GLN A 64 -10.20 -1.43 -4.04
CA GLN A 64 -11.08 -2.43 -4.68
C GLN A 64 -11.09 -2.28 -6.20
N GLN A 65 -11.09 -1.04 -6.70
CA GLN A 65 -11.00 -0.74 -8.13
C GLN A 65 -9.72 -1.30 -8.76
N GLN A 66 -8.57 -1.16 -8.09
CA GLN A 66 -7.31 -1.71 -8.58
C GLN A 66 -7.33 -3.25 -8.59
N THR A 67 -7.99 -3.87 -7.61
CA THR A 67 -8.21 -5.31 -7.58
C THR A 67 -9.08 -5.79 -8.74
N ASP A 68 -10.14 -5.06 -9.04
CA ASP A 68 -11.04 -5.40 -10.15
C ASP A 68 -10.38 -5.20 -11.51
N ILE A 69 -9.53 -4.18 -11.68
CA ILE A 69 -8.71 -4.00 -12.89
C ILE A 69 -7.74 -5.18 -13.06
N GLY A 70 -7.05 -5.59 -12.00
CA GLY A 70 -6.13 -6.74 -12.05
C GLY A 70 -6.84 -8.04 -12.42
N ARG A 71 -8.02 -8.29 -11.83
CA ARG A 71 -8.87 -9.43 -12.19
C ARG A 71 -9.31 -9.38 -13.65
N THR A 72 -9.74 -8.21 -14.12
CA THR A 72 -10.18 -8.01 -15.50
C THR A 72 -9.03 -8.30 -16.48
N ALA A 73 -7.82 -7.81 -16.19
CA ALA A 73 -6.64 -8.09 -17.01
C ALA A 73 -6.32 -9.60 -17.07
N LEU A 74 -6.40 -10.29 -15.93
CA LEU A 74 -6.20 -11.74 -15.86
C LEU A 74 -7.24 -12.51 -16.69
N TYR A 75 -8.52 -12.18 -16.55
CA TYR A 75 -9.58 -12.81 -17.34
C TYR A 75 -9.43 -12.53 -18.83
N CYS A 76 -9.08 -11.31 -19.22
CA CYS A 76 -8.78 -10.97 -20.61
C CYS A 76 -7.63 -11.83 -21.16
N GLY A 77 -6.54 -12.01 -20.39
CA GLY A 77 -5.43 -12.87 -20.79
C GLY A 77 -5.87 -14.33 -21.01
N VAL A 78 -6.54 -14.93 -20.03
CA VAL A 78 -7.02 -16.31 -20.12
C VAL A 78 -8.00 -16.50 -21.29
N ALA A 79 -8.86 -15.52 -21.55
CA ALA A 79 -9.81 -15.57 -22.66
C ALA A 79 -9.14 -15.65 -24.04
N THR A 80 -7.89 -15.20 -24.19
CA THR A 80 -7.16 -15.31 -25.48
C THR A 80 -6.57 -16.69 -25.76
N VAL A 81 -6.46 -17.56 -24.74
CA VAL A 81 -5.83 -18.88 -24.88
C VAL A 81 -6.64 -19.82 -25.78
N PRO A 82 -7.96 -20.01 -25.59
CA PRO A 82 -8.75 -20.91 -26.44
C PRO A 82 -8.70 -20.56 -27.94
N PRO A 83 -8.95 -19.31 -28.38
CA PRO A 83 -8.91 -18.99 -29.81
C PRO A 83 -7.49 -19.09 -30.40
N GLY A 84 -6.45 -18.72 -29.63
CA GLY A 84 -5.06 -18.88 -30.07
C GLY A 84 -4.66 -20.34 -30.25
N LEU A 85 -5.12 -21.23 -29.36
CA LEU A 85 -4.87 -22.67 -29.44
C LEU A 85 -5.61 -23.29 -30.63
N VAL A 86 -6.88 -22.93 -30.86
CA VAL A 86 -7.63 -23.37 -32.04
C VAL A 86 -6.93 -22.95 -33.33
N ALA A 87 -6.47 -21.70 -33.42
CA ALA A 87 -5.72 -21.21 -34.57
C ALA A 87 -4.40 -21.96 -34.78
N ALA A 88 -3.64 -22.21 -33.70
CA ALA A 88 -2.39 -22.96 -33.76
C ALA A 88 -2.62 -24.42 -34.21
N LEU A 89 -3.66 -25.08 -33.67
CA LEU A 89 -4.05 -26.44 -34.09
C LEU A 89 -4.49 -26.48 -35.55
N LEU A 90 -5.24 -25.48 -36.03
CA LEU A 90 -5.59 -25.40 -37.45
C LEU A 90 -4.36 -25.27 -38.34
N MET A 91 -3.39 -24.43 -37.96
CA MET A 91 -2.14 -24.29 -38.73
C MET A 91 -1.28 -25.56 -38.72
N LEU A 92 -1.26 -26.25 -37.58
CA LEU A 92 -0.56 -27.52 -37.44
C LEU A 92 -1.23 -28.61 -38.29
N ALA A 93 -2.57 -28.74 -38.21
CA ALA A 93 -3.35 -29.72 -38.95
C ALA A 93 -3.35 -29.46 -40.47
N SER A 94 -3.23 -28.18 -40.89
CA SER A 94 -3.24 -27.80 -42.31
C SER A 94 -1.87 -27.91 -42.99
N GLY A 95 -0.82 -28.32 -42.28
CA GLY A 95 0.52 -28.44 -42.89
C GLY A 95 1.05 -27.11 -43.43
N HIS A 96 1.08 -26.06 -42.60
CA HIS A 96 1.90 -24.85 -42.78
C HIS A 96 1.78 -23.93 -44.03
N ALA A 97 0.82 -24.08 -44.97
CA ALA A 97 0.77 -23.14 -46.09
C ALA A 97 -0.60 -22.97 -46.79
N ASN A 98 -1.62 -22.49 -46.07
CA ASN A 98 -2.74 -21.82 -46.75
C ASN A 98 -2.83 -20.35 -46.30
N PRO A 99 -2.41 -19.37 -47.13
CA PRO A 99 -2.45 -17.95 -46.78
C PRO A 99 -3.86 -17.45 -46.46
N ALA A 100 -4.90 -18.14 -46.95
CA ALA A 100 -6.28 -17.85 -46.58
C ALA A 100 -6.56 -18.14 -45.10
N VAL A 101 -5.97 -19.20 -44.53
CA VAL A 101 -6.16 -19.56 -43.11
C VAL A 101 -5.41 -18.56 -42.22
N ILE A 102 -4.20 -18.15 -42.60
CA ILE A 102 -3.46 -17.09 -41.90
C ILE A 102 -4.24 -15.77 -41.95
N GLY A 103 -4.80 -15.43 -43.11
CA GLY A 103 -5.64 -14.26 -43.31
C GLY A 103 -6.89 -14.29 -42.42
N ILE A 104 -7.59 -15.44 -42.34
CA ILE A 104 -8.77 -15.59 -41.49
C ILE A 104 -8.40 -15.56 -40.01
N VAL A 105 -7.31 -16.20 -39.57
CA VAL A 105 -6.88 -16.16 -38.15
C VAL A 105 -6.49 -14.75 -37.72
N CYS A 106 -5.78 -13.98 -38.56
CA CYS A 106 -5.42 -12.60 -38.23
C CYS A 106 -6.60 -11.63 -38.38
N ALA A 107 -7.49 -11.84 -39.35
CA ALA A 107 -8.61 -10.95 -39.60
C ALA A 107 -9.82 -11.24 -38.70
N ALA A 108 -10.05 -12.50 -38.29
CA ALA A 108 -11.24 -12.90 -37.53
C ALA A 108 -11.37 -12.16 -36.18
N PRO A 109 -10.31 -11.99 -35.37
CA PRO A 109 -10.40 -11.21 -34.15
C PRO A 109 -10.80 -9.76 -34.41
N ALA A 110 -10.23 -9.13 -35.44
CA ALA A 110 -10.56 -7.75 -35.79
C ALA A 110 -11.99 -7.62 -36.36
N ALA A 111 -12.39 -8.55 -37.23
CA ALA A 111 -13.70 -8.56 -37.88
C ALA A 111 -14.86 -8.80 -36.88
N LEU A 112 -14.62 -9.54 -35.79
CA LEU A 112 -15.60 -9.73 -34.73
C LEU A 112 -15.52 -8.65 -33.65
N ALA A 113 -14.33 -8.19 -33.27
CA ALA A 113 -14.18 -7.20 -32.22
C ALA A 113 -14.74 -5.83 -32.62
N VAL A 114 -14.55 -5.39 -33.87
CA VAL A 114 -15.04 -4.09 -34.35
C VAL A 114 -16.56 -3.93 -34.21
N PRO A 115 -17.42 -4.85 -34.72
CA PRO A 115 -18.87 -4.72 -34.55
C PRO A 115 -19.32 -4.87 -33.10
N ILE A 116 -18.68 -5.72 -32.30
CA ILE A 116 -18.99 -5.86 -30.87
C ILE A 116 -18.66 -4.56 -30.11
N ILE A 117 -17.51 -3.94 -30.39
CA ILE A 117 -17.12 -2.67 -29.78
C ILE A 117 -18.03 -1.54 -30.27
N ALA A 118 -18.38 -1.50 -31.56
CA ALA A 118 -19.29 -0.51 -32.10
C ALA A 118 -20.68 -0.61 -31.45
N LEU A 119 -21.21 -1.82 -31.28
CA LEU A 119 -22.47 -2.06 -30.60
C LEU A 119 -22.38 -1.71 -29.11
N ALA A 120 -21.30 -2.07 -28.42
CA ALA A 120 -21.08 -1.71 -27.02
C ALA A 120 -20.97 -0.19 -26.81
N LYS A 121 -20.34 0.54 -27.74
CA LYS A 121 -20.28 2.00 -27.72
C LYS A 121 -21.65 2.63 -27.98
N LEU A 122 -22.44 2.06 -28.88
CA LEU A 122 -23.81 2.50 -29.14
C LEU A 122 -24.69 2.34 -27.89
N LEU A 123 -24.60 1.20 -27.21
CA LEU A 123 -25.35 0.92 -25.98
C LEU A 123 -24.84 1.74 -24.77
N LYS A 124 -23.54 2.07 -24.72
CA LYS A 124 -23.00 2.99 -23.69
C LYS A 124 -23.51 4.42 -23.85
N GLY A 125 -23.80 4.86 -25.08
CA GLY A 125 -24.38 6.18 -25.36
C GLY A 125 -25.84 6.32 -24.92
N SER A 126 -26.56 5.20 -24.70
CA SER A 126 -27.94 5.19 -24.25
C SER A 126 -28.09 4.96 -22.75
N GLN A 127 -27.01 4.98 -21.97
CA GLN A 127 -27.14 4.85 -20.52
C GLN A 127 -27.73 6.13 -19.93
N PRO A 128 -28.77 6.02 -19.06
CA PRO A 128 -29.24 7.17 -18.30
C PRO A 128 -28.09 7.73 -17.48
N ALA A 129 -28.06 9.05 -17.31
CA ALA A 129 -26.99 9.76 -16.61
C ALA A 129 -26.64 9.04 -15.30
N PRO A 130 -25.35 8.78 -15.01
CA PRO A 130 -24.96 8.07 -13.81
C PRO A 130 -25.46 8.83 -12.58
N ASP A 131 -26.13 8.13 -11.67
CA ASP A 131 -26.50 8.68 -10.36
C ASP A 131 -25.22 8.83 -9.52
N VAL A 132 -24.55 9.97 -9.67
CA VAL A 132 -23.34 10.30 -8.93
C VAL A 132 -23.75 10.86 -7.57
N GLN A 133 -23.87 9.97 -6.59
CA GLN A 133 -24.15 10.35 -5.20
C GLN A 133 -22.86 10.83 -4.52
N VAL A 134 -22.58 12.13 -4.58
CA VAL A 134 -21.46 12.75 -3.85
C VAL A 134 -21.90 13.02 -2.41
N ARG A 135 -21.45 12.19 -1.47
CA ARG A 135 -21.69 12.41 -0.03
C ARG A 135 -20.53 13.20 0.56
N ILE A 136 -20.77 14.47 0.88
CA ILE A 136 -19.80 15.34 1.53
C ILE A 136 -20.07 15.31 3.04
N HIS A 137 -19.07 14.93 3.83
CA HIS A 137 -19.13 14.95 5.29
C HIS A 137 -18.46 16.22 5.81
N GLY A 138 -19.28 17.23 6.12
CA GLY A 138 -18.85 18.53 6.65
C GLY A 138 -20.01 19.52 6.68
N ASP A 139 -19.86 20.64 7.39
CA ASP A 139 -20.83 21.73 7.33
C ASP A 139 -20.68 22.43 5.98
N VAL A 140 -21.53 22.06 5.02
CA VAL A 140 -21.50 22.58 3.65
C VAL A 140 -22.62 23.59 3.50
N ARG A 141 -22.25 24.84 3.26
CA ARG A 141 -23.20 25.86 2.83
C ARG A 141 -23.46 25.70 1.34
N VAL A 142 -24.58 25.05 0.99
CA VAL A 142 -25.04 24.94 -0.40
C VAL A 142 -25.81 26.23 -0.76
N ASP A 143 -25.24 27.07 -1.61
CA ASP A 143 -25.93 28.23 -2.17
C ASP A 143 -26.68 27.83 -3.44
N GLN A 144 -27.99 27.60 -3.34
CA GLN A 144 -28.86 27.18 -4.45
C GLN A 144 -29.49 28.36 -5.19
N ARG A 145 -28.70 29.38 -5.51
CA ARG A 145 -29.26 30.57 -6.14
C ARG A 145 -29.46 30.40 -7.63
N THR A 146 -30.72 30.43 -8.07
CA THR A 146 -31.07 30.45 -9.49
C THR A 146 -31.03 31.89 -10.01
N VAL A 147 -29.91 32.28 -10.64
CA VAL A 147 -29.77 33.60 -11.26
C VAL A 147 -30.29 33.53 -12.69
N ARG A 148 -31.42 34.21 -12.95
CA ARG A 148 -31.99 34.29 -14.30
C ARG A 148 -31.46 35.53 -15.01
N THR A 149 -30.48 35.34 -15.87
CA THR A 149 -29.91 36.43 -16.68
C THR A 149 -30.65 36.55 -18.01
N SER A 150 -31.17 37.72 -18.35
CA SER A 150 -31.70 38.02 -19.68
C SER A 150 -30.81 39.04 -20.40
N ASN A 151 -30.10 38.60 -21.45
CA ASN A 151 -29.33 39.49 -22.31
C ASN A 151 -30.14 39.77 -23.59
N ARG A 152 -30.56 41.02 -23.80
CA ARG A 152 -31.17 41.46 -25.06
C ARG A 152 -30.55 42.80 -25.49
N GLY A 153 -29.89 42.81 -26.65
CA GLY A 153 -29.30 43.99 -27.29
C GLY A 153 -27.93 43.73 -27.93
N VAL A 154 -27.59 44.47 -28.99
CA VAL A 154 -26.29 44.37 -29.72
C VAL A 154 -25.11 44.86 -28.87
N TRP A 155 -25.38 45.70 -27.86
CA TRP A 155 -24.53 45.91 -26.70
C TRP A 155 -25.38 45.75 -25.43
N ALA A 156 -25.31 44.58 -24.81
CA ALA A 156 -26.01 44.27 -23.57
C ALA A 156 -25.01 44.27 -22.40
N LYS A 157 -25.30 45.07 -21.36
CA LYS A 157 -24.58 45.01 -20.08
C LYS A 157 -25.35 44.10 -19.12
N THR A 158 -24.71 43.05 -18.63
CA THR A 158 -25.30 42.10 -17.70
C THR A 158 -25.42 42.73 -16.30
N ASN A 159 -26.66 42.87 -15.82
CA ASN A 159 -26.93 43.25 -14.43
C ASN A 159 -27.71 42.10 -13.77
N ASN A 160 -27.07 41.42 -12.81
CA ASN A 160 -27.72 40.41 -11.99
C ASN A 160 -28.55 41.14 -10.93
N LYS A 161 -29.88 41.00 -10.99
CA LYS A 161 -30.76 41.49 -9.92
C LYS A 161 -31.17 40.33 -9.04
N GLU A 162 -30.94 40.53 -7.77
CA GLU A 162 -31.32 39.64 -6.69
C GLU A 162 -32.67 40.11 -6.16
N ASN A 163 -33.63 39.19 -6.08
CA ASN A 163 -34.92 39.45 -5.43
C ASN A 163 -34.87 38.95 -3.98
#